data_AF-F9RJ06-F1
#
_entry.id   AF-F9RJ06-F1
#
_cell.length_a   1.000
_cell.length_b   1.000
_cell.length_c   1.000
_cell.angle_alpha   90.00
_cell.angle_beta   90.00
_cell.angle_gamma   90.00
#
_symmetry.space_group_name_H-M   'P 1'
#
loop_
_entity.id
_entity.type
_entity.pdbx_description
1 polymer ?
#
loop_
_entity_poly.entity_id
_entity_poly.type
_entity_poly.pdbx_seq_one_letter_code
_entity_poly.pdbx_strand_id
1 'polypeptide(L)'
;MQQYPKIVQPAGSNMCGAYSLVGALSALGCFDSFEPVVLNKLDLKSLTFTEKLIRIQQNHSLDTIAKLVYEVTGIIPEGAEHTFANVSNGLNSIVAMAYVAKQFGFSTSVIVKDMDTFQTLSSLYPQELMLAEAQNLQIELGLSKQGSSTVLLPTIIHNTGEKHSVALSNQGLFDPADGSVSQVPPLSAWGNWIGVALKVEKFA
;
A
#
# COMPACT_ATOMS: atom_id res chain seq x y z
N MET A 1 -15.40 10.88 2.57
CA MET A 1 -14.09 10.57 3.18
C MET A 1 -13.85 11.51 4.33
N GLN A 2 -13.08 11.08 5.33
CA GLN A 2 -12.55 11.90 6.42
C GLN A 2 -11.22 12.54 6.01
N GLN A 3 -10.81 13.57 6.74
CA GLN A 3 -9.48 14.14 6.60
C GLN A 3 -8.40 13.08 6.83
N TYR A 4 -7.32 13.12 6.04
CA TYR A 4 -6.15 12.28 6.32
C TYR A 4 -5.62 12.54 7.75
N PRO A 5 -5.18 11.48 8.44
CA PRO A 5 -4.61 11.64 9.78
C PRO A 5 -3.23 12.29 9.70
N LYS A 6 -2.81 12.92 10.80
CA LYS A 6 -1.44 13.47 10.94
C LYS A 6 -0.50 12.41 11.53
N ILE A 7 -0.31 11.30 10.81
CA ILE A 7 0.68 10.29 11.17
C ILE A 7 1.93 10.45 10.32
N VAL A 8 3.08 10.19 10.93
CA VAL A 8 4.40 10.35 10.30
C VAL A 8 5.18 9.08 10.56
N GLN A 9 5.77 8.50 9.52
CA GLN A 9 6.65 7.35 9.69
C GLN A 9 7.90 7.73 10.49
N PRO A 10 8.55 6.78 11.19
CA PRO A 10 9.84 7.06 11.82
C PRO A 10 10.86 7.56 10.81
N ALA A 11 11.64 8.58 11.19
CA ALA A 11 12.66 9.17 10.32
C ALA A 11 13.66 8.11 9.84
N GLY A 12 13.93 8.08 8.53
CA GLY A 12 14.84 7.12 7.90
C GLY A 12 14.31 5.67 7.84
N SER A 13 13.03 5.44 8.13
CA SER A 13 12.40 4.12 8.00
C SER A 13 11.83 3.88 6.60
N ASN A 14 11.71 2.61 6.22
CA ASN A 14 11.09 2.18 4.95
C ASN A 14 9.62 1.77 5.15
N MET A 15 8.91 2.45 6.05
CA MET A 15 7.53 2.12 6.43
C MET A 15 6.47 2.87 5.63
N CYS A 16 6.85 3.59 4.56
CA CYS A 16 5.97 4.51 3.84
C CYS A 16 4.72 3.84 3.28
N GLY A 17 4.83 2.61 2.75
CA GLY A 17 3.66 1.85 2.31
C GLY A 17 2.67 1.55 3.44
N ALA A 18 3.16 1.15 4.61
CA ALA A 18 2.31 0.85 5.76
C ALA A 18 1.64 2.12 6.33
N TYR A 19 2.37 3.22 6.45
CA TYR A 19 1.82 4.49 6.93
C TYR A 19 0.84 5.11 5.92
N SER A 20 1.16 5.05 4.62
CA SER A 20 0.23 5.46 3.56
C SER A 20 -1.04 4.62 3.55
N LEU A 21 -0.94 3.30 3.78
CA LEU A 21 -2.10 2.42 3.88
C LEU A 21 -2.97 2.76 5.09
N VAL A 22 -2.39 2.91 6.27
CA VAL A 22 -3.15 3.32 7.46
C VAL A 22 -3.76 4.71 7.27
N GLY A 23 -3.04 5.64 6.65
CA GLY A 23 -3.57 6.96 6.27
C GLY A 23 -4.78 6.86 5.34
N ALA A 24 -4.70 6.01 4.32
CA ALA A 24 -5.80 5.72 3.39
C ALA A 24 -7.02 5.12 4.09
N LEU A 25 -6.82 4.07 4.90
CA LEU A 25 -7.90 3.42 5.65
C LEU A 25 -8.56 4.38 6.64
N SER A 26 -7.77 5.23 7.31
CA SER A 26 -8.28 6.28 8.19
C SER A 26 -9.08 7.34 7.44
N ALA A 27 -8.62 7.82 6.28
CA ALA A 27 -9.38 8.76 5.45
C ALA A 27 -10.67 8.13 4.90
N LEU A 28 -10.69 6.81 4.74
CA LEU A 28 -11.88 6.04 4.46
C LEU A 28 -12.70 5.73 5.73
N GLY A 29 -12.35 6.27 6.90
CA GLY A 29 -13.12 6.11 8.15
C GLY A 29 -13.15 4.69 8.70
N CYS A 30 -12.10 3.91 8.45
CA CYS A 30 -11.96 2.55 9.00
C CYS A 30 -11.89 2.55 10.53
N PHE A 31 -11.22 3.54 11.13
CA PHE A 31 -10.81 3.47 12.54
C PHE A 31 -11.73 4.20 13.52
N ASP A 32 -12.88 4.72 13.07
CA ASP A 32 -13.91 5.26 13.98
C ASP A 32 -14.51 4.15 14.86
N SER A 33 -14.64 2.96 14.29
CA SER A 33 -15.12 1.73 14.95
C SER A 33 -14.83 0.55 14.03
N PHE A 34 -14.02 -0.41 14.48
CA PHE A 34 -13.71 -1.63 13.71
C PHE A 34 -13.55 -2.85 14.63
N GLU A 35 -14.06 -4.01 14.23
CA GLU A 35 -13.78 -5.24 14.99
C GLU A 35 -12.28 -5.57 14.97
N PRO A 36 -11.71 -6.14 16.04
CA PRO A 36 -10.31 -6.55 16.04
C PRO A 36 -9.95 -7.38 14.81
N VAL A 37 -8.94 -6.94 14.07
CA VAL A 37 -8.50 -7.60 12.84
C VAL A 37 -7.29 -8.47 13.14
N VAL A 38 -7.30 -9.69 12.60
CA VAL A 38 -6.15 -10.59 12.63
C VAL A 38 -5.49 -10.57 11.26
N LEU A 39 -4.25 -10.12 11.22
CA LEU A 39 -3.40 -10.20 10.04
C LEU A 39 -2.46 -11.39 10.18
N ASN A 40 -2.17 -12.01 9.06
CA ASN A 40 -1.21 -13.10 8.97
C ASN A 40 0.06 -12.60 8.29
N LYS A 41 1.24 -13.05 8.75
CA LYS A 41 2.50 -12.72 8.07
C LYS A 41 2.58 -13.43 6.72
N LEU A 42 3.08 -12.72 5.71
CA LEU A 42 3.33 -13.25 4.37
C LEU A 42 4.52 -14.22 4.38
N ASP A 43 4.34 -15.40 3.79
CA ASP A 43 5.41 -16.30 3.35
C ASP A 43 5.43 -16.32 1.82
N LEU A 44 6.40 -15.63 1.23
CA LEU A 44 6.55 -15.54 -0.22
C LEU A 44 7.03 -16.86 -0.85
N LYS A 45 7.64 -17.77 -0.08
CA LYS A 45 8.07 -19.07 -0.61
C LYS A 45 6.86 -19.96 -0.89
N SER A 46 5.87 -19.93 0.00
CA SER A 46 4.60 -20.64 -0.18
C SER A 46 3.54 -19.80 -0.89
N LEU A 47 3.79 -18.50 -1.11
CA LEU A 47 2.82 -17.53 -1.64
C LEU A 47 1.52 -17.45 -0.82
N THR A 48 1.64 -17.66 0.49
CA THR A 48 0.50 -17.69 1.40
C THR A 48 0.72 -16.80 2.62
N PHE A 49 -0.37 -16.39 3.25
CA PHE A 49 -0.33 -15.77 4.57
C PHE A 49 -0.39 -16.86 5.64
N THR A 50 0.58 -16.86 6.55
CA THR A 50 0.87 -17.92 7.53
C THR A 50 -0.02 -17.89 8.77
N GLU A 51 0.12 -18.87 9.67
CA GLU A 51 -0.54 -18.87 10.99
C GLU A 51 0.12 -17.91 12.00
N LYS A 52 1.16 -17.15 11.62
CA LYS A 52 1.78 -16.16 12.51
C LYS A 52 0.91 -14.91 12.58
N LEU A 53 0.14 -14.83 13.67
CA LEU A 53 -0.89 -13.81 13.86
C LEU A 53 -0.31 -12.48 14.36
N ILE A 54 -0.75 -11.40 13.73
CA ILE A 54 -0.63 -10.02 14.21
C ILE A 54 -2.03 -9.53 14.52
N ARG A 55 -2.28 -9.10 15.75
CA ARG A 55 -3.59 -8.62 16.18
C ARG A 55 -3.63 -7.10 16.18
N ILE A 56 -4.61 -6.53 15.49
CA ILE A 56 -4.92 -5.11 15.51
C ILE A 56 -6.18 -4.91 16.33
N GLN A 57 -6.08 -4.07 17.36
CA GLN A 57 -7.16 -3.78 18.30
C GLN A 57 -7.59 -2.32 18.20
N GLN A 58 -8.84 -2.01 18.55
CA GLN A 58 -9.40 -0.65 18.50
C GLN A 58 -8.63 0.36 19.38
N ASN A 59 -8.03 -0.10 20.48
CA ASN A 59 -7.27 0.74 21.40
C ASN A 59 -5.85 1.06 20.88
N HIS A 60 -5.41 0.46 19.78
CA HIS A 60 -4.12 0.79 19.18
C HIS A 60 -4.17 2.17 18.52
N SER A 61 -3.13 2.97 18.74
CA SER A 61 -2.94 4.22 18.00
C SER A 61 -2.68 3.93 16.51
N LEU A 62 -3.00 4.88 15.62
CA LEU A 62 -2.70 4.73 14.19
C LEU A 62 -1.22 4.44 13.90
N ASP A 63 -0.30 5.03 14.67
CA ASP A 63 1.14 4.73 14.60
C ASP A 63 1.45 3.27 14.96
N THR A 64 0.83 2.76 16.03
CA THR A 64 0.94 1.35 16.42
C THR A 64 0.38 0.44 15.34
N ILE A 65 -0.77 0.78 14.77
CA ILE A 65 -1.39 0.04 13.67
C ILE A 65 -0.44 0.01 12.46
N ALA A 66 0.14 1.14 12.07
CA ALA A 66 1.05 1.22 10.92
C ALA A 66 2.30 0.36 11.12
N LYS A 67 2.88 0.33 12.33
CA LYS A 67 4.01 -0.55 12.66
C LYS A 67 3.65 -2.03 12.56
N LEU A 68 2.47 -2.41 13.04
CA LEU A 68 1.96 -3.78 12.94
C LEU A 68 1.65 -4.18 11.49
N VAL A 69 1.09 -3.25 10.69
CA VAL A 69 0.89 -3.44 9.25
C VAL A 69 2.23 -3.63 8.54
N TYR A 70 3.26 -2.88 8.92
CA TYR A 70 4.59 -3.03 8.33
C TYR A 70 5.20 -4.42 8.56
N GLU A 71 4.88 -5.08 9.67
CA GLU A 71 5.31 -6.47 9.90
C GLU A 71 4.72 -7.47 8.90
N VAL A 72 3.65 -7.11 8.19
CA VAL A 72 3.04 -7.89 7.12
C VAL A 72 3.56 -7.45 5.76
N THR A 73 3.59 -6.13 5.50
CA THR A 73 3.88 -5.59 4.17
C THR A 73 5.36 -5.59 3.84
N GLY A 74 6.22 -5.35 4.84
CA GLY A 74 7.68 -5.29 4.71
C GLY A 74 8.17 -4.48 3.51
N ILE A 75 9.36 -4.86 3.05
CA ILE A 75 9.97 -4.46 1.78
C ILE A 75 10.32 -5.72 1.01
N ILE A 76 10.04 -5.72 -0.29
CA ILE A 76 10.39 -6.77 -1.25
C ILE A 76 11.44 -6.22 -2.20
N PRO A 77 12.70 -6.67 -2.08
CA PRO A 77 13.72 -6.45 -3.10
C PRO A 77 13.38 -7.15 -4.43
N GLU A 78 14.05 -6.74 -5.49
CA GLU A 78 13.91 -7.35 -6.82
C GLU A 78 14.33 -8.83 -6.79
N GLY A 79 13.51 -9.70 -7.39
CA GLY A 79 13.72 -11.16 -7.39
C GLY A 79 13.74 -11.85 -6.02
N ALA A 80 13.31 -11.18 -4.94
CA ALA A 80 13.36 -11.74 -3.60
C ALA A 80 12.33 -12.87 -3.39
N GLU A 81 12.75 -13.92 -2.66
CA GLU A 81 11.88 -15.02 -2.22
C GLU A 81 11.21 -14.77 -0.85
N HIS A 82 11.50 -13.64 -0.19
CA HIS A 82 10.94 -13.26 1.10
C HIS A 82 10.84 -11.75 1.28
N THR A 83 9.92 -11.32 2.14
CA THR A 83 9.82 -9.94 2.61
C THR A 83 10.88 -9.68 3.67
N PHE A 84 11.32 -8.44 3.76
CA PHE A 84 12.30 -7.99 4.72
C PHE A 84 11.78 -6.77 5.47
N ALA A 85 12.00 -6.74 6.78
CA ALA A 85 11.90 -5.52 7.55
C ALA A 85 13.23 -4.74 7.43
N ASN A 86 13.14 -3.41 7.37
CA ASN A 86 14.27 -2.49 7.50
C ASN A 86 15.38 -2.62 6.44
N VAL A 87 15.06 -3.09 5.23
CA VAL A 87 15.97 -2.99 4.06
C VAL A 87 15.59 -1.79 3.20
N SER A 88 16.58 -1.09 2.65
CA SER A 88 16.38 0.13 1.85
C SER A 88 16.07 -0.13 0.38
N ASN A 89 16.35 -1.33 -0.11
CA ASN A 89 16.20 -1.66 -1.52
C ASN A 89 14.95 -2.51 -1.74
N GLY A 90 13.98 -1.98 -2.47
CA GLY A 90 12.79 -2.71 -2.86
C GLY A 90 11.54 -1.85 -2.86
N LEU A 91 10.39 -2.51 -2.84
CA LEU A 91 9.06 -1.90 -2.75
C LEU A 91 8.36 -2.39 -1.48
N ASN A 92 7.51 -1.57 -0.87
CA ASN A 92 6.49 -2.14 0.01
C ASN A 92 5.60 -3.06 -0.83
N SER A 93 5.34 -4.28 -0.34
CA SER A 93 4.55 -5.27 -1.07
C SER A 93 3.14 -4.73 -1.31
N ILE A 94 2.79 -4.49 -2.58
CA ILE A 94 1.47 -3.98 -2.96
C ILE A 94 0.41 -5.04 -2.69
N VAL A 95 0.72 -6.31 -2.95
CA VAL A 95 -0.24 -7.40 -2.69
C VAL A 95 -0.44 -7.61 -1.19
N ALA A 96 0.60 -7.50 -0.35
CA ALA A 96 0.42 -7.55 1.10
C ALA A 96 -0.37 -6.34 1.62
N MET A 97 -0.15 -5.14 1.07
CA MET A 97 -0.97 -3.97 1.38
C MET A 97 -2.44 -4.19 0.99
N ALA A 98 -2.70 -4.79 -0.17
CA ALA A 98 -4.04 -5.16 -0.62
C ALA A 98 -4.70 -6.17 0.33
N TYR A 99 -3.96 -7.20 0.75
CA TYR A 99 -4.42 -8.16 1.75
C TYR A 99 -4.84 -7.46 3.05
N VAL A 100 -4.00 -6.55 3.57
CA VAL A 100 -4.32 -5.80 4.79
C VAL A 100 -5.62 -5.00 4.61
N ALA A 101 -5.75 -4.22 3.53
CA ALA A 101 -6.98 -3.47 3.24
C ALA A 101 -8.22 -4.38 3.14
N LYS A 102 -8.10 -5.55 2.49
CA LYS A 102 -9.18 -6.56 2.43
C LYS A 102 -9.58 -7.07 3.82
N GLN A 103 -8.63 -7.30 4.73
CA GLN A 103 -8.92 -7.72 6.11
C GLN A 103 -9.69 -6.65 6.91
N PHE A 104 -9.54 -5.37 6.54
CA PHE A 104 -10.35 -4.27 7.08
C PHE A 104 -11.68 -4.07 6.34
N GLY A 105 -12.04 -4.96 5.42
CA GLY A 105 -13.31 -4.92 4.70
C GLY A 105 -13.34 -3.91 3.55
N PHE A 106 -12.21 -3.62 2.91
CA PHE A 106 -12.16 -2.78 1.70
C PHE A 106 -12.01 -3.62 0.43
N SER A 107 -12.53 -3.08 -0.67
CA SER A 107 -12.25 -3.60 -2.02
C SER A 107 -10.88 -3.10 -2.48
N THR A 108 -10.14 -3.96 -3.17
CA THR A 108 -8.79 -3.64 -3.63
C THR A 108 -8.49 -4.21 -5.01
N SER A 109 -7.76 -3.43 -5.81
CA SER A 109 -7.15 -3.86 -7.07
C SER A 109 -5.80 -3.19 -7.26
N VAL A 110 -4.95 -3.75 -8.11
CA VAL A 110 -3.68 -3.12 -8.50
C VAL A 110 -3.89 -2.42 -9.82
N ILE A 111 -3.60 -1.12 -9.87
CA ILE A 111 -3.53 -0.37 -11.13
C ILE A 111 -2.12 -0.45 -11.67
N VAL A 112 -1.98 -0.82 -12.94
CA VAL A 112 -0.74 -0.73 -13.69
C VAL A 112 -0.95 0.21 -14.87
N LYS A 113 -0.06 1.19 -15.03
CA LYS A 113 -0.20 2.31 -15.96
C LYS A 113 -0.43 1.86 -17.42
N ASP A 114 0.41 0.94 -17.89
CA ASP A 114 0.44 0.43 -19.26
C ASP A 114 1.11 -0.95 -19.31
N MET A 115 1.06 -1.59 -20.47
CA MET A 115 1.59 -2.94 -20.65
C MET A 115 3.12 -2.99 -20.55
N ASP A 116 3.82 -1.92 -20.94
CA ASP A 116 5.28 -1.84 -20.82
C ASP A 116 5.71 -1.81 -19.34
N THR A 117 4.98 -1.04 -18.52
CA THR A 117 5.14 -1.03 -17.07
C THR A 117 4.84 -2.41 -16.49
N PHE A 118 3.76 -3.06 -16.93
CA PHE A 118 3.41 -4.41 -16.48
C PHE A 118 4.54 -5.41 -16.77
N GLN A 119 5.09 -5.41 -17.98
CA GLN A 119 6.19 -6.29 -18.37
C GLN A 119 7.45 -6.00 -17.54
N THR A 120 7.78 -4.73 -17.35
CA THR A 120 8.93 -4.31 -16.53
C THR A 120 8.80 -4.81 -15.10
N LEU A 121 7.65 -4.56 -14.46
CA LEU A 121 7.41 -4.99 -13.07
C LEU A 121 7.33 -6.51 -12.95
N SER A 122 6.75 -7.20 -13.94
CA SER A 122 6.71 -8.68 -13.95
C SER A 122 8.11 -9.28 -14.04
N SER A 123 9.05 -8.60 -14.72
CA SER A 123 10.44 -9.05 -14.79
C SER A 123 11.23 -8.77 -13.51
N LEU A 124 11.00 -7.64 -12.84
CA LEU A 124 11.76 -7.23 -11.65
C LEU A 124 11.19 -7.81 -10.34
N TYR A 125 9.87 -7.95 -10.27
CA TYR A 125 9.13 -8.43 -9.10
C TYR A 125 8.14 -9.55 -9.47
N PRO A 126 8.60 -10.65 -10.12
CA PRO A 126 7.72 -11.77 -10.50
C PRO A 126 6.93 -12.35 -9.33
N GLN A 127 7.51 -12.32 -8.12
CA GLN A 127 6.88 -12.76 -6.89
C GLN A 127 5.61 -11.97 -6.52
N GLU A 128 5.54 -10.67 -6.83
CA GLU A 128 4.33 -9.88 -6.59
C GLU A 128 3.21 -10.30 -7.55
N LEU A 129 3.54 -10.63 -8.80
CA LEU A 129 2.55 -11.13 -9.76
C LEU A 129 2.02 -12.50 -9.37
N MET A 130 2.91 -13.43 -9.00
CA MET A 130 2.53 -14.76 -8.52
C MET A 130 1.68 -14.67 -7.25
N LEU A 131 2.01 -13.77 -6.33
CA LEU A 131 1.22 -13.55 -5.12
C LEU A 131 -0.13 -12.91 -5.45
N ALA A 132 -0.19 -11.95 -6.38
CA ALA A 132 -1.45 -11.36 -6.82
C ALA A 132 -2.40 -12.43 -7.39
N GLU A 133 -1.89 -13.33 -8.22
CA GLU A 133 -2.65 -14.47 -8.77
C GLU A 133 -3.13 -15.41 -7.65
N ALA A 134 -2.23 -15.83 -6.74
CA ALA A 134 -2.58 -16.70 -5.62
C ALA A 134 -3.65 -16.10 -4.69
N GLN A 135 -3.69 -14.77 -4.56
CA GLN A 135 -4.64 -14.04 -3.72
C GLN A 135 -5.90 -13.57 -4.49
N ASN A 136 -6.07 -14.00 -5.76
CA ASN A 136 -7.12 -13.56 -6.66
C ASN A 136 -7.27 -12.02 -6.66
N LEU A 137 -6.15 -11.30 -6.65
CA LEU A 137 -6.13 -9.84 -6.69
C LEU A 137 -6.22 -9.38 -8.14
N GLN A 138 -7.22 -8.55 -8.44
CA GLN A 138 -7.38 -8.00 -9.78
C GLN A 138 -6.27 -7.01 -10.10
N ILE A 139 -5.74 -7.12 -11.32
CA ILE A 139 -4.81 -6.16 -11.92
C ILE A 139 -5.56 -5.44 -13.03
N GLU A 140 -5.73 -4.12 -12.90
CA GLU A 140 -6.33 -3.23 -13.88
C GLU A 140 -5.22 -2.57 -14.72
N LEU A 141 -5.35 -2.61 -16.04
CA LEU A 141 -4.50 -1.84 -16.94
C LEU A 141 -5.10 -0.45 -17.21
N GLY A 142 -4.29 0.59 -16.99
CA GLY A 142 -4.66 1.98 -17.16
C GLY A 142 -5.34 2.60 -15.94
N LEU A 143 -5.30 3.93 -15.86
CA LEU A 143 -5.98 4.69 -14.80
C LEU A 143 -7.47 4.85 -15.16
N SER A 144 -8.34 4.19 -14.40
CA SER A 144 -9.78 4.40 -14.46
C SER A 144 -10.19 5.71 -13.77
N LYS A 145 -11.41 6.20 -14.04
CA LYS A 145 -11.96 7.36 -13.33
C LYS A 145 -12.18 6.98 -11.86
N GLN A 146 -11.58 7.73 -10.95
CA GLN A 146 -11.65 7.43 -9.52
C GLN A 146 -12.95 7.94 -8.90
N GLY A 147 -13.54 7.13 -8.02
CA GLY A 147 -14.71 7.53 -7.23
C GLY A 147 -14.33 8.48 -6.09
N SER A 148 -15.33 9.10 -5.47
CA SER A 148 -15.15 9.95 -4.28
C SER A 148 -14.84 9.17 -3.00
N SER A 149 -14.86 7.83 -3.05
CA SER A 149 -14.55 6.91 -1.95
C SER A 149 -13.35 6.01 -2.29
N THR A 150 -12.48 6.50 -3.17
CA THR A 150 -11.30 5.78 -3.66
C THR A 150 -10.03 6.48 -3.18
N VAL A 151 -9.09 5.68 -2.68
CA VAL A 151 -7.71 6.12 -2.41
C VAL A 151 -6.76 5.26 -3.26
N LEU A 152 -5.86 5.91 -3.97
CA LEU A 152 -4.75 5.26 -4.66
C LEU A 152 -3.50 5.35 -3.79
N LEU A 153 -2.70 4.29 -3.78
CA LEU A 153 -1.38 4.26 -3.14
C LEU A 153 -0.31 4.01 -4.19
N PRO A 154 0.09 5.05 -4.95
CA PRO A 154 1.19 4.94 -5.90
C PRO A 154 2.53 4.89 -5.18
N THR A 155 3.51 4.28 -5.83
CA THR A 155 4.92 4.40 -5.44
C THR A 155 5.61 5.42 -6.34
N ILE A 156 6.05 6.52 -5.73
CA ILE A 156 6.83 7.57 -6.39
C ILE A 156 8.32 7.28 -6.27
N ILE A 157 9.10 7.89 -7.16
CA ILE A 157 10.56 7.86 -7.17
C ILE A 157 11.05 9.28 -6.88
N HIS A 158 11.81 9.46 -5.82
CA HIS A 158 12.48 10.72 -5.54
C HIS A 158 13.66 10.94 -6.50
N ASN A 159 14.15 12.18 -6.59
CA ASN A 159 15.32 12.50 -7.42
C ASN A 159 16.59 11.72 -7.03
N THR A 160 16.64 11.20 -5.80
CA THR A 160 17.69 10.32 -5.29
C THR A 160 17.58 8.87 -5.79
N GLY A 161 16.49 8.51 -6.48
CA GLY A 161 16.16 7.14 -6.88
C GLY A 161 15.41 6.34 -5.79
N GLU A 162 15.22 6.92 -4.61
CA GLU A 162 14.48 6.30 -3.52
C GLU A 162 13.00 6.13 -3.86
N LYS A 163 12.45 4.95 -3.56
CA LYS A 163 11.06 4.60 -3.81
C LYS A 163 10.24 4.91 -2.57
N HIS A 164 9.15 5.65 -2.73
CA HIS A 164 8.32 6.13 -1.63
C HIS A 164 6.84 5.93 -1.93
N SER A 165 6.11 5.28 -1.02
CA SER A 165 4.68 5.07 -1.20
C SER A 165 3.90 6.18 -0.50
N VAL A 166 2.97 6.78 -1.24
CA VAL A 166 2.11 7.89 -0.80
C VAL A 166 0.64 7.48 -0.91
N ALA A 167 -0.29 8.24 -0.33
CA ALA A 167 -1.73 8.03 -0.53
C ALA A 167 -2.35 9.22 -1.28
N LEU A 168 -3.14 8.96 -2.31
CA LEU A 168 -3.75 9.97 -3.17
C LEU A 168 -5.26 9.78 -3.22
N SER A 169 -6.01 10.85 -2.93
CA SER A 169 -7.46 10.88 -3.08
C SER A 169 -7.92 12.25 -3.59
N ASN A 170 -9.23 12.51 -3.63
CA ASN A 170 -9.76 13.83 -3.99
C ASN A 170 -9.40 14.94 -2.97
N GLN A 171 -8.86 14.58 -1.80
CA GLN A 171 -8.37 15.52 -0.80
C GLN A 171 -6.94 15.99 -1.08
N GLY A 172 -6.24 15.35 -2.00
CA GLY A 172 -4.83 15.59 -2.29
C GLY A 172 -3.95 14.37 -2.02
N LEU A 173 -2.63 14.57 -2.15
CA LEU A 173 -1.60 13.61 -1.81
C LEU A 173 -1.23 13.75 -0.34
N PHE A 174 -1.44 12.67 0.42
CA PHE A 174 -0.90 12.47 1.74
C PHE A 174 0.49 11.84 1.66
N ASP A 175 1.46 12.51 2.27
CA ASP A 175 2.84 12.03 2.37
C ASP A 175 3.14 11.56 3.80
N PRO A 176 3.42 10.25 4.03
CA PRO A 176 3.71 9.75 5.37
C PRO A 176 5.09 10.18 5.89
N ALA A 177 5.96 10.79 5.07
CA ALA A 177 7.27 11.28 5.51
C ALA A 177 7.17 12.50 6.44
N ASP A 178 6.14 13.33 6.25
CA ASP A 178 5.90 14.53 7.06
C ASP A 178 4.44 14.70 7.53
N GLY A 179 3.55 13.79 7.12
CA GLY A 179 2.13 13.81 7.47
C GLY A 179 1.35 14.93 6.76
N SER A 180 1.92 15.55 5.74
CA SER A 180 1.29 16.64 4.99
C SER A 180 0.24 16.13 4.01
N VAL A 181 -0.68 17.02 3.64
CA VAL A 181 -1.64 16.80 2.55
C VAL A 181 -1.52 17.96 1.58
N SER A 182 -1.14 17.65 0.34
CA SER A 182 -0.86 18.63 -0.70
C SER A 182 -1.78 18.47 -1.90
N GLN A 183 -2.26 19.57 -2.46
CA GLN A 183 -2.97 19.55 -3.73
C GLN A 183 -1.97 19.27 -4.86
N VAL A 184 -2.28 18.28 -5.68
CA VAL A 184 -1.41 17.82 -6.76
C VAL A 184 -2.25 17.53 -8.01
N PRO A 185 -1.63 17.56 -9.21
CA PRO A 185 -2.30 17.12 -10.43
C PRO A 185 -2.78 15.66 -10.32
N PRO A 186 -3.70 15.22 -11.20
CA PRO A 186 -4.07 13.80 -11.29
C PRO A 186 -2.85 12.91 -11.52
N LEU A 187 -2.88 11.67 -11.01
CA LEU A 187 -1.77 10.70 -11.12
C LEU A 187 -1.33 10.46 -12.57
N SER A 188 -2.23 10.57 -13.54
CA SER A 188 -1.92 10.44 -14.97
C SER A 188 -0.94 11.48 -15.50
N ALA A 189 -0.80 12.62 -14.82
CA ALA A 189 0.14 13.68 -15.17
C ALA A 189 1.51 13.53 -14.49
N TRP A 190 1.70 12.55 -13.60
CA TRP A 190 2.95 12.40 -12.85
C TRP A 190 3.99 11.66 -13.68
N GLY A 191 5.20 12.23 -13.75
CA GLY A 191 6.36 11.61 -14.41
C GLY A 191 7.25 10.80 -13.47
N ASN A 192 7.07 10.95 -12.15
CA ASN A 192 7.96 10.43 -11.12
C ASN A 192 7.33 9.28 -10.31
N TRP A 193 6.46 8.48 -10.90
CA TRP A 193 5.95 7.27 -10.26
C TRP A 193 6.24 6.05 -11.13
N ILE A 194 6.40 4.89 -10.49
CA ILE A 194 6.83 3.67 -11.17
C ILE A 194 5.74 3.04 -12.05
N GLY A 195 4.57 3.68 -12.15
CA GLY A 195 3.45 3.20 -12.96
C GLY A 195 2.61 2.09 -12.30
N VAL A 196 2.73 1.87 -10.99
CA VAL A 196 1.86 0.97 -10.23
C VAL A 196 1.29 1.65 -8.99
N ALA A 197 0.03 1.34 -8.67
CA ALA A 197 -0.64 1.82 -7.47
C ALA A 197 -1.61 0.77 -6.93
N LEU A 198 -1.70 0.65 -5.61
CA LEU A 198 -2.83 -0.05 -4.98
C LEU A 198 -4.05 0.87 -4.98
N LYS A 199 -5.18 0.38 -5.47
CA LYS A 199 -6.47 1.05 -5.35
C LYS A 199 -7.24 0.45 -4.19
N VAL A 200 -7.73 1.30 -3.29
CA VAL A 200 -8.52 0.92 -2.11
C VAL A 200 -9.84 1.69 -2.12
N GLU A 201 -10.95 0.95 -2.01
CA GLU A 201 -12.30 1.50 -2.11
C GLU A 201 -13.21 0.93 -1.03
N LYS A 202 -14.13 1.77 -0.52
CA LYS A 202 -15.26 1.26 0.27
C LYS A 202 -16.14 0.37 -0.60
N PHE A 203 -16.63 -0.74 -0.06
CA PHE A 203 -17.81 -1.38 -0.63
C PHE A 203 -18.96 -0.37 -0.62
N ALA A 204 -19.59 -0.20 -1.79
CA ALA A 204 -20.78 0.63 -1.94
C ALA A 204 -21.98 -0.02 -1.25
#